data_AF-A0A935RCF4-F1
#
_entry.id   AF-A0A935RCF4-F1
#
_cell.length_a   1.000
_cell.length_b   1.000
_cell.length_c   1.000
_cell.angle_alpha   90.00
_cell.angle_beta   90.00
_cell.angle_gamma   90.00
#
_symmetry.space_group_name_H-M   'P 1'
#
loop_
_entity.id
_entity.type
_entity.pdbx_description
1 polymer ?
#
loop_
_entity_poly.entity_id
_entity_poly.type
_entity_poly.pdbx_seq_one_letter_code
_entity_poly.pdbx_strand_id
1 'polypeptide(L)'
;MLDSAALEALKQYDPELKHRIVLILLAKKASDLSTAQGVQRLSNEIRETVNNTLEPPVPKKGKEKTEVKEPGDVAAPDAPVQAVLFTSFIIQ
;
A
#
# COMPACT_ATOMS: atom_id res chain seq x y z
N MET A 1 -18.94 10.53 2.52
CA MET A 1 -18.20 11.61 3.23
C MET A 1 -16.80 11.18 3.68
N LEU A 2 -16.47 9.87 3.72
CA LEU A 2 -15.09 9.40 3.98
C LEU A 2 -14.13 9.67 2.80
N ASP A 3 -14.62 9.65 1.56
CA ASP A 3 -13.77 9.72 0.36
C ASP A 3 -13.02 11.06 0.21
N SER A 4 -13.62 12.18 0.65
CA SER A 4 -13.03 13.50 0.47
C SER A 4 -11.81 13.73 1.36
N ALA A 5 -11.86 13.29 2.62
CA ALA A 5 -10.74 13.42 3.55
C ALA A 5 -9.56 12.51 3.16
N ALA A 6 -9.84 11.27 2.73
CA ALA A 6 -8.82 10.37 2.20
C ALA A 6 -8.17 10.92 0.93
N LEU A 7 -8.95 11.54 0.04
CA LEU A 7 -8.44 12.15 -1.18
C LEU A 7 -7.55 13.37 -0.91
N GLU A 8 -7.88 14.21 0.08
CA GLU A 8 -7.02 15.32 0.48
C GLU A 8 -5.70 14.83 1.11
N ALA A 9 -5.77 13.84 1.99
CA ALA A 9 -4.58 13.22 2.56
C ALA A 9 -3.70 12.61 1.47
N LEU A 10 -4.29 11.93 0.48
CA LEU A 10 -3.56 11.38 -0.66
C LEU A 10 -2.84 12.48 -1.45
N LYS A 11 -3.49 13.62 -1.70
CA LYS A 11 -2.87 14.77 -2.37
C LYS A 11 -1.74 15.39 -1.55
N GLN A 12 -1.88 15.43 -0.22
CA GLN A 12 -0.87 15.97 0.67
C GLN A 12 0.40 15.10 0.72
N TYR A 13 0.23 13.77 0.73
CA TYR A 13 1.35 12.81 0.80
C TYR A 13 1.82 12.30 -0.56
N ASP A 14 1.22 12.76 -1.67
CA ASP A 14 1.54 12.35 -3.04
C ASP A 14 3.05 12.27 -3.37
N PRO A 15 3.91 13.26 -3.05
CA PRO A 15 5.35 13.15 -3.31
C PRO A 15 6.03 12.02 -2.53
N GLU A 16 5.65 11.81 -1.27
CA GLU A 16 6.19 10.73 -0.44
C GLU A 16 5.70 9.36 -0.91
N LEU A 17 4.41 9.25 -1.25
CA LEU A 17 3.82 8.02 -1.76
C LEU A 17 4.48 7.59 -3.07
N LYS A 18 4.65 8.52 -4.02
CA LYS A 18 5.37 8.26 -5.27
C LYS A 18 6.77 7.77 -5.02
N HIS A 19 7.50 8.42 -4.11
CA HIS A 19 8.86 8.00 -3.75
C HIS A 19 8.88 6.57 -3.17
N ARG A 20 7.99 6.25 -2.22
CA ARG A 20 7.89 4.92 -1.61
C ARG A 20 7.51 3.85 -2.62
N ILE A 21 6.57 4.12 -3.51
CA ILE A 21 6.17 3.20 -4.59
C ILE A 21 7.36 2.91 -5.50
N VAL A 22 8.15 3.92 -5.87
CA VAL A 22 9.37 3.73 -6.67
C VAL A 22 10.38 2.83 -5.93
N LEU A 23 10.60 3.03 -4.63
CA LEU A 23 11.50 2.18 -3.85
C LEU A 23 11.03 0.72 -3.81
N ILE A 24 9.72 0.47 -3.65
CA ILE A 24 9.15 -0.87 -3.70
C ILE A 24 9.42 -1.51 -5.06
N LEU A 25 9.15 -0.79 -6.15
CA LEU A 25 9.36 -1.29 -7.52
C LEU A 25 10.84 -1.62 -7.78
N LEU A 26 11.77 -0.78 -7.31
CA LEU A 26 13.21 -1.00 -7.44
C LEU A 26 13.70 -2.25 -6.69
N ALA A 27 13.01 -2.63 -5.61
CA ALA A 27 13.34 -3.82 -4.83
C ALA A 27 12.81 -5.13 -5.43
N LYS A 28 11.87 -5.09 -6.40
CA LYS A 28 11.31 -6.29 -7.03
C LYS A 28 12.13 -6.73 -8.24
N LYS A 29 12.28 -8.05 -8.41
CA LYS A 29 12.87 -8.61 -9.63
C LYS A 29 11.79 -8.81 -10.69
N ALA A 30 12.17 -8.82 -11.97
CA ALA A 30 11.25 -9.11 -13.06
C ALA A 30 10.51 -10.46 -12.88
N SER A 31 11.23 -11.47 -12.38
CA SER A 31 10.67 -12.80 -12.09
C SER A 31 9.54 -12.77 -11.04
N ASP A 32 9.61 -11.84 -10.07
CA ASP A 32 8.57 -11.68 -9.04
C ASP A 32 7.31 -11.03 -9.61
N LEU A 33 7.41 -10.30 -10.72
CA LEU A 33 6.31 -9.57 -11.35
C LEU A 33 5.74 -10.29 -12.59
N SER A 34 6.35 -11.41 -12.99
CA SER A 34 5.98 -12.19 -14.18
C SER A 34 4.70 -13.02 -14.02
N THR A 35 4.10 -13.04 -12.82
CA THR A 35 2.90 -13.83 -12.52
C THR A 35 1.82 -12.96 -11.89
N ALA A 36 0.55 -13.32 -12.09
CA ALA A 36 -0.59 -12.60 -11.50
C ALA A 36 -0.51 -12.54 -9.96
N GLN A 37 -0.07 -13.63 -9.33
CA GLN A 37 0.15 -13.70 -7.88
C GLN A 37 1.24 -12.71 -7.43
N GLY A 38 2.32 -12.60 -8.21
CA GLY A 38 3.39 -11.64 -7.97
C GLY A 38 2.94 -10.19 -8.03
N VAL A 39 2.15 -9.85 -9.06
CA VAL A 39 1.56 -8.51 -9.22
C VAL A 39 0.56 -8.21 -8.10
N GLN A 40 -0.23 -9.20 -7.66
CA GLN A 40 -1.14 -9.05 -6.53
C GLN A 40 -0.40 -8.78 -5.22
N ARG A 41 0.71 -9.49 -4.96
CA ARG A 41 1.59 -9.21 -3.81
C ARG A 41 2.14 -7.79 -3.85
N LEU A 42 2.59 -7.33 -5.02
CA LEU A 42 3.06 -5.95 -5.19
C LEU A 42 1.95 -4.94 -4.88
N SER A 43 0.73 -5.17 -5.37
CA SER A 43 -0.43 -4.32 -5.06
C SER A 43 -0.70 -4.26 -3.55
N ASN A 44 -0.70 -5.40 -2.87
CA ASN A 44 -0.94 -5.47 -1.43
C ASN A 44 0.14 -4.71 -0.64
N GLU A 45 1.41 -4.86 -1.02
CA GLU A 45 2.54 -4.18 -0.38
C GLU A 45 2.51 -2.66 -0.58
N ILE A 46 2.16 -2.20 -1.79
CA ILE A 46 1.96 -0.77 -2.06
C ILE A 46 0.80 -0.24 -1.22
N ARG A 47 -0.33 -0.97 -1.16
CA ARG A 47 -1.50 -0.58 -0.37
C ARG A 47 -1.14 -0.39 1.11
N GLU A 48 -0.45 -1.35 1.71
CA GLU A 48 -0.02 -1.24 3.10
C GLU A 48 0.92 -0.06 3.32
N THR A 49 1.87 0.16 2.41
CA THR A 49 2.79 1.29 2.49
C THR A 49 2.05 2.63 2.40
N VAL A 50 1.06 2.72 1.51
CA VAL A 50 0.21 3.92 1.37
C VAL A 50 -0.62 4.13 2.63
N ASN A 51 -1.29 3.10 3.14
CA ASN A 51 -2.09 3.19 4.36
C ASN A 51 -1.26 3.61 5.57
N ASN A 52 -0.06 3.04 5.75
CA ASN A 52 0.87 3.43 6.83
C ASN A 52 1.37 4.88 6.69
N THR A 53 1.39 5.44 5.48
CA THR A 53 1.79 6.83 5.24
C THR A 53 0.64 7.79 5.52
N LEU A 54 -0.58 7.44 5.11
CA LEU A 54 -1.78 8.27 5.29
C LEU A 54 -2.26 8.28 6.74
N GLU A 55 -2.21 7.14 7.41
CA GLU A 55 -2.59 6.98 8.80
C GLU A 55 -1.49 6.17 9.51
N PRO A 56 -0.38 6.81 9.91
CA PRO A 56 0.63 6.13 10.69
C PRO A 56 -0.04 5.59 11.95
N PRO A 57 0.22 4.32 12.34
CA PRO A 57 -0.43 3.72 13.48
C PRO A 57 -0.13 4.58 14.72
N VAL A 58 -1.13 5.35 15.14
CA VAL A 58 -1.08 6.01 16.45
C VAL A 58 -0.84 4.89 17.45
N PRO A 59 0.19 4.98 18.32
CA PRO A 59 0.45 3.96 19.31
C PRO A 59 -0.73 3.97 20.29
N LYS A 60 -1.75 3.17 20.00
CA LYS A 60 -2.83 2.88 20.94
C LYS A 60 -2.18 2.10 22.07
N LYS A 61 -1.87 2.85 23.14
CA LYS A 61 -1.40 2.34 24.43
C LYS A 61 -2.35 1.20 24.84
N GLY A 62 -1.90 -0.04 24.69
CA GLY A 62 -2.66 -1.24 25.05
C GLY A 62 -3.52 -1.82 23.93
N LYS A 63 -2.87 -2.41 22.92
CA LYS A 63 -3.22 -3.73 22.36
C LYS A 63 -2.07 -4.18 21.47
N GLU A 64 -1.40 -5.21 21.97
CA GLU A 64 -0.58 -6.21 21.31
C GLU A 64 0.15 -5.81 20.02
N LYS A 65 1.49 -5.94 20.09
CA LYS A 65 2.40 -5.97 18.95
C LYS A 65 1.75 -6.67 17.75
N THR A 66 1.27 -5.94 16.76
CA THR A 66 1.02 -6.55 15.46
C THR A 66 2.39 -6.70 14.83
N GLU A 67 2.89 -7.92 14.92
CA GLU A 67 3.90 -8.49 14.05
C GLU A 67 3.79 -7.88 12.65
N VAL A 68 4.94 -7.77 11.96
CA VAL A 68 4.98 -7.53 10.51
C VAL A 68 4.24 -8.70 9.86
N LYS A 69 2.90 -8.64 9.84
CA LYS A 69 2.05 -9.60 9.15
C LYS A 69 2.33 -9.37 7.68
N GLU A 70 2.59 -10.46 6.96
CA GLU A 70 2.64 -10.42 5.51
C GLU A 70 1.42 -9.65 4.99
N PRO A 71 1.59 -8.83 3.92
CA PRO A 71 0.51 -8.06 3.36
C PRO A 71 -0.72 -8.94 3.13
N GLY A 72 -1.73 -8.78 3.99
CA GLY A 72 -2.96 -9.54 3.87
C GLY A 72 -3.64 -9.22 2.54
N ASP A 73 -4.34 -10.17 1.94
CA ASP A 73 -5.02 -9.92 0.65
C ASP A 73 -6.13 -8.85 0.76
N VAL A 74 -6.64 -8.58 1.96
CA VAL A 74 -7.76 -7.65 2.17
C VAL A 74 -7.34 -6.54 3.14
N ALA A 75 -7.75 -5.31 2.83
CA ALA A 75 -7.52 -4.16 3.70
C ALA A 75 -8.45 -4.22 4.91
N ALA A 76 -8.10 -3.50 5.97
CA ALA A 76 -9.05 -3.26 7.06
C ALA A 76 -10.26 -2.47 6.52
N PRO A 77 -11.48 -2.75 7.00
CA PRO A 77 -12.69 -2.07 6.50
C PRO A 77 -12.65 -0.55 6.70
N ASP A 78 -11.92 -0.06 7.69
CA ASP A 78 -11.72 1.37 7.98
C ASP A 78 -10.45 1.96 7.35
N ALA A 79 -9.69 1.20 6.55
CA ALA A 79 -8.46 1.71 5.93
C ALA A 79 -8.76 2.77 4.86
N PRO A 80 -7.93 3.82 4.76
CA PRO A 80 -8.15 4.90 3.78
C PRO A 80 -7.99 4.41 2.33
N VAL A 81 -7.12 3.42 2.09
CA VAL A 81 -6.97 2.77 0.77
C VAL A 81 -7.33 1.29 0.88
N GLN A 82 -8.36 0.91 0.13
CA GLN A 82 -8.91 -0.46 0.11
C GLN A 82 -8.15 -1.39 -0.84
N ALA A 83 -7.76 -0.89 -2.02
CA ALA A 83 -7.04 -1.66 -3.02
C ALA A 83 -6.19 -0.76 -3.91
N VAL A 84 -5.11 -1.31 -4.48
CA VAL A 84 -4.28 -0.68 -5.49
C VAL A 84 -4.45 -1.46 -6.79
N LEU A 85 -4.95 -0.79 -7.84
CA LEU A 85 -5.24 -1.45 -9.11
C LEU A 85 -4.28 -0.93 -10.19
N PHE A 86 -3.57 -1.83 -10.84
CA PHE A 86 -2.76 -1.50 -12.00
C PHE A 86 -3.64 -1.48 -13.25
N THR A 87 -3.73 -0.33 -13.92
CA THR A 87 -4.49 -0.18 -15.18
C THR A 87 -3.64 -0.49 -16.41
N SER A 88 -2.32 -0.41 -16.27
CA SER A 88 -1.33 -0.80 -17.27
C SER A 88 -0.12 -1.39 -16.55
N PHE A 89 0.41 -2.50 -17.08
CA PHE A 89 1.56 -3.20 -16.51
C PHE A 89 2.38 -3.80 -17.64
N ILE A 90 3.59 -3.30 -17.87
CA ILE A 90 4.46 -3.70 -18.97
C ILE A 90 5.79 -4.15 -18.38
N ILE A 91 6.19 -5.38 -18.68
CA ILE A 91 7.52 -5.93 -18.38
C ILE A 91 8.21 -6.12 -19.73
N GLN A 92 9.41 -5.57 -19.86
CA GLN A 92 10.22 -5.64 -21.10
C GLN A 92 11.25 -6.77 -21.01
#